data_AF-A0AAZ3R514-F1
#
_entry.id   AF-A0AAZ3R514-F1
#
_cell.length_a   1.000
_cell.length_b   1.000
_cell.length_c   1.000
_cell.angle_alpha   90.00
_cell.angle_beta   90.00
_cell.angle_gamma   90.00
#
_symmetry.space_group_name_H-M   'P 1'
#
loop_
_entity.id
_entity.type
_entity.pdbx_description
1 polymer ?
#
loop_
_entity_poly.entity_id
_entity_poly.type
_entity_poly.pdbx_seq_one_letter_code
_entity_poly.pdbx_strand_id
1 'polypeptide(L)'
;MAVGHDVIVLLLAVICCVVESKKRNVLLIIADDAGFETSVYNNTVVRTPHLAALGRRSLVFQNAFTSVSSCSPSRSTILTGLPQVFPVPPPYRDHWEETRRPWSCLSL
;
A
#
# COMPACT_ATOMS: atom_id res chain seq x y z
N MET A 1 1.76 51.32 -19.45
CA MET A 1 1.89 50.69 -18.12
C MET A 1 1.62 49.17 -18.17
N ALA A 2 2.04 48.47 -19.25
CA ALA A 2 1.76 47.05 -19.47
C ALA A 2 2.96 46.12 -19.22
N VAL A 3 4.17 46.65 -19.21
CA VAL A 3 5.42 45.86 -19.11
C VAL A 3 5.65 45.24 -17.72
N GLY A 4 4.99 45.76 -16.68
CA GLY A 4 5.19 45.30 -15.29
C GLY A 4 4.58 43.93 -14.99
N HIS A 5 3.43 43.62 -15.59
CA HIS A 5 2.67 42.38 -15.31
C HIS A 5 3.34 41.18 -15.99
N ASP A 6 3.80 41.36 -17.22
CA ASP A 6 4.48 40.30 -18.00
C ASP A 6 5.80 39.87 -17.35
N VAL A 7 6.55 40.83 -16.79
CA VAL A 7 7.78 40.56 -16.05
C VAL A 7 7.49 39.76 -14.77
N ILE A 8 6.41 40.07 -14.05
CA ILE A 8 6.02 39.36 -12.83
C ILE A 8 5.59 37.93 -13.15
N VAL A 9 4.79 37.72 -14.22
CA VAL A 9 4.37 36.39 -14.67
C VAL A 9 5.58 35.55 -15.10
N LEU A 10 6.52 36.15 -15.84
CA LEU A 10 7.76 35.49 -16.24
C LEU A 10 8.62 35.13 -15.02
N LEU A 11 8.72 36.02 -14.03
CA LEU A 11 9.48 35.77 -12.80
C LEU A 11 8.86 34.64 -11.95
N LEU A 12 7.53 34.59 -11.83
CA LEU A 12 6.80 33.54 -11.12
C LEU A 12 6.93 32.18 -11.80
N ALA A 13 6.90 32.13 -13.13
CA ALA A 13 7.09 30.90 -13.90
C ALA A 13 8.50 30.32 -13.71
N VAL A 14 9.53 31.19 -13.68
CA VAL A 14 10.92 30.78 -13.44
C VAL A 14 11.11 30.26 -12.01
N ILE A 15 10.52 30.92 -11.00
CA ILE A 15 10.58 30.47 -9.60
C ILE A 15 9.93 29.09 -9.41
N CYS A 16 8.84 28.80 -10.12
CA CYS A 16 8.16 27.50 -10.08
C CYS A 16 9.06 26.36 -10.60
N CYS A 17 9.83 26.62 -11.66
CA CYS A 17 10.75 25.63 -12.24
C CYS A 17 11.92 25.25 -11.31
N VAL A 18 12.30 26.13 -10.38
CA VAL A 18 13.45 25.92 -9.48
C VAL A 18 13.05 25.18 -8.20
N VAL A 19 11.79 24.75 -8.07
CA VAL A 19 11.38 23.86 -6.96
C VAL A 19 12.03 22.49 -7.17
N GLU A 20 13.22 22.35 -6.59
CA GLU A 20 13.98 21.11 -6.49
C GLU A 20 13.09 20.01 -5.91
N SER A 21 12.87 18.95 -6.68
CA SER A 21 12.13 17.79 -6.22
C SER A 21 12.97 17.02 -5.21
N LYS A 22 12.82 17.36 -3.92
CA LYS A 22 13.44 16.61 -2.82
C LYS A 22 13.13 15.12 -2.97
N LYS A 23 14.17 14.29 -3.02
CA LYS A 23 14.05 12.83 -3.03
C LYS A 23 13.23 12.40 -1.81
N ARG A 24 12.07 11.79 -2.05
CA ARG A 24 11.21 11.25 -1.00
C ARG A 24 11.69 9.85 -0.61
N ASN A 25 11.63 9.54 0.67
CA ASN A 25 11.83 8.19 1.17
C ASN A 25 10.48 7.48 1.20
N VAL A 26 10.46 6.20 0.85
CA VAL A 26 9.26 5.35 0.88
C VAL A 26 9.46 4.28 1.95
N LEU A 27 8.53 4.21 2.91
CA LEU A 27 8.47 3.16 3.92
C LEU A 27 7.20 2.34 3.68
N LEU A 28 7.37 1.07 3.33
CA LEU A 28 6.28 0.11 3.19
C LEU A 28 6.16 -0.71 4.49
N ILE A 29 5.02 -0.62 5.16
CA ILE A 29 4.71 -1.37 6.38
C ILE A 29 3.62 -2.37 6.04
N ILE A 30 3.89 -3.66 6.25
CA ILE A 30 2.94 -4.77 6.03
C ILE A 30 2.73 -5.46 7.37
N ALA A 31 1.47 -5.64 7.76
CA ALA A 31 1.08 -6.42 8.94
C ALA A 31 0.57 -7.79 8.49
N ASP A 32 0.96 -8.85 9.21
CA ASP A 32 0.51 -10.22 8.92
C ASP A 32 -0.86 -10.46 9.56
N ASP A 33 -1.77 -11.10 8.82
CA ASP A 33 -3.15 -11.39 9.21
C ASP A 33 -3.94 -10.19 9.79
N ALA A 34 -3.63 -8.97 9.34
CA ALA A 34 -4.31 -7.76 9.78
C ALA A 34 -5.57 -7.48 8.95
N GLY A 35 -6.73 -7.50 9.60
CA GLY A 35 -8.01 -7.11 9.02
C GLY A 35 -8.41 -5.66 9.31
N PHE A 36 -9.71 -5.39 9.25
CA PHE A 36 -10.32 -4.08 9.57
C PHE A 36 -10.42 -3.80 11.07
N GLU A 37 -9.76 -4.60 11.91
CA GLU A 37 -9.88 -4.54 13.36
C GLU A 37 -9.19 -3.34 14.01
N THR A 38 -8.61 -2.41 13.24
CA THR A 38 -7.84 -1.29 13.79
C THR A 38 -8.72 -0.08 14.10
N SER A 39 -8.24 0.79 15.00
CA SER A 39 -8.93 2.03 15.35
C SER A 39 -9.09 3.01 14.18
N VAL A 40 -8.36 2.80 13.08
CA VAL A 40 -8.50 3.59 11.84
C VAL A 40 -9.82 3.26 11.12
N TYR A 41 -10.33 2.04 11.26
CA TYR A 41 -11.60 1.58 10.71
C TYR A 41 -12.73 1.59 11.75
N ASN A 42 -12.66 2.52 12.71
CA ASN A 42 -13.71 2.75 13.71
C ASN A 42 -13.93 1.61 14.72
N ASN A 43 -12.96 0.69 14.88
CA ASN A 43 -12.95 -0.28 15.97
C ASN A 43 -12.52 0.40 17.29
N THR A 44 -13.36 0.31 18.32
CA THR A 44 -13.13 0.94 19.63
C THR A 44 -12.45 0.02 20.65
N VAL A 45 -12.38 -1.29 20.37
CA VAL A 45 -11.78 -2.30 21.25
C VAL A 45 -10.26 -2.33 21.09
N VAL A 46 -9.79 -2.31 19.85
CA VAL A 46 -8.36 -2.43 19.53
C VAL A 46 -7.66 -1.06 19.68
N ARG A 47 -6.66 -1.01 20.56
CA ARG A 47 -5.93 0.24 20.84
C ARG A 47 -4.68 0.36 19.97
N THR A 48 -4.77 1.14 18.90
CA THR A 48 -3.63 1.42 17.99
C THR A 48 -3.34 2.93 17.88
N PRO A 49 -2.82 3.60 18.93
CA PRO A 49 -2.71 5.06 18.97
C PRO A 49 -1.77 5.63 17.90
N HIS A 50 -0.66 4.96 17.60
CA HIS A 50 0.28 5.40 16.56
C HIS A 50 -0.29 5.23 15.14
N LEU A 51 -1.02 4.14 14.89
CA LEU A 51 -1.69 3.92 13.62
C LEU A 51 -2.85 4.90 13.42
N ALA A 52 -3.59 5.20 14.49
CA ALA A 52 -4.63 6.23 14.48
C ALA A 52 -4.04 7.61 14.14
N ALA A 53 -2.92 7.98 14.77
CA ALA A 53 -2.23 9.23 14.49
C ALA A 53 -1.72 9.30 13.03
N LEU A 54 -1.26 8.16 12.48
CA LEU A 54 -0.88 8.06 11.07
C LEU A 54 -2.10 8.23 10.14
N GLY A 55 -3.20 7.51 10.41
CA GLY A 55 -4.42 7.59 9.61
C GLY A 55 -5.02 9.00 9.53
N ARG A 56 -4.97 9.77 10.63
CA ARG A 56 -5.47 11.18 10.65
C ARG A 56 -4.73 12.13 9.72
N ARG A 57 -3.47 11.83 9.38
CA ARG A 57 -2.63 12.65 8.50
C ARG A 57 -2.39 12.01 7.13
N SER A 58 -3.13 10.95 6.80
CA SER A 58 -2.93 10.13 5.60
C SER A 58 -4.25 9.92 4.86
N LEU A 59 -4.15 9.52 3.60
CA LEU A 59 -5.31 9.02 2.86
C LEU A 59 -5.60 7.59 3.31
N VAL A 60 -6.83 7.32 3.74
CA VAL A 60 -7.26 5.99 4.20
C VAL A 60 -8.21 5.38 3.16
N PHE A 61 -7.91 4.16 2.73
CA PHE A 61 -8.78 3.40 1.83
C PHE A 61 -9.81 2.60 2.64
N GLN A 62 -11.09 2.89 2.46
CA GLN A 62 -12.18 2.12 3.12
C GLN A 62 -12.38 0.74 2.49
N ASN A 63 -12.01 0.61 1.21
CA ASN A 63 -12.17 -0.62 0.43
C ASN A 63 -10.81 -1.01 -0.16
N ALA A 64 -10.01 -1.74 0.61
CA ALA A 64 -8.74 -2.30 0.19
C ALA A 64 -8.81 -3.83 0.29
N PHE A 65 -8.52 -4.53 -0.81
CA PHE A 65 -8.61 -5.99 -0.89
C PHE A 65 -7.26 -6.58 -1.27
N THR A 66 -6.94 -7.74 -0.72
CA THR A 66 -5.81 -8.54 -1.21
C THR A 66 -6.20 -9.25 -2.50
N SER A 67 -5.23 -9.50 -3.37
CA SER A 67 -5.47 -10.32 -4.57
C SER A 67 -5.81 -11.77 -4.22
N VAL A 68 -5.40 -12.24 -3.03
CA VAL A 68 -5.51 -13.62 -2.54
C VAL A 68 -5.47 -13.60 -1.02
N SER A 69 -6.28 -14.44 -0.38
CA SER A 69 -6.38 -14.60 1.07
C SER A 69 -5.31 -15.53 1.66
N SER A 70 -4.08 -15.46 1.15
CA SER A 70 -2.94 -16.24 1.63
C SER A 70 -1.70 -15.35 1.69
N CYS A 71 -0.93 -15.48 2.77
CA CYS A 71 0.14 -14.53 3.10
C CYS A 71 1.28 -14.55 2.07
N SER A 72 1.76 -15.73 1.68
CA SER A 72 2.87 -15.84 0.72
C SER A 72 2.51 -15.31 -0.68
N PRO A 73 1.37 -15.69 -1.29
CA PRO A 73 0.96 -15.12 -2.58
C PRO A 73 0.58 -13.63 -2.51
N SER A 74 -0.03 -13.17 -1.41
CA SER A 74 -0.38 -11.76 -1.26
C SER A 74 0.86 -10.87 -1.19
N ARG A 75 1.86 -11.27 -0.40
CA ARG A 75 3.14 -10.55 -0.31
C ARG A 75 3.88 -10.52 -1.64
N SER A 76 3.91 -11.64 -2.38
CA SER A 76 4.58 -11.67 -3.68
C SER A 76 3.93 -10.71 -4.69
N THR A 77 2.59 -10.62 -4.73
CA THR A 77 1.89 -9.65 -5.57
C THR A 77 2.19 -8.20 -5.18
N ILE A 78 2.25 -7.89 -3.88
CA ILE A 78 2.61 -6.53 -3.41
C ILE A 78 4.03 -6.14 -3.83
N LEU A 79 5.00 -7.06 -3.72
CA LEU A 79 6.41 -6.78 -4.01
C LEU A 79 6.74 -6.75 -5.51
N THR A 80 6.05 -7.56 -6.31
CA THR A 80 6.31 -7.67 -7.76
C THR A 80 5.40 -6.80 -8.60
N GLY A 81 4.24 -6.38 -8.06
CA GLY A 81 3.19 -5.71 -8.82
C GLY A 81 2.46 -6.62 -9.82
N LEU A 82 2.74 -7.93 -9.80
CA LEU A 82 2.12 -8.91 -10.68
C LEU A 82 0.98 -9.62 -9.95
N PRO A 83 -0.23 -9.71 -10.55
CA PRO A 83 -1.29 -10.52 -9.99
C PRO A 83 -0.83 -11.98 -9.95
N GLN A 84 -1.24 -12.75 -8.95
CA GLN A 84 -0.96 -14.18 -9.02
C GLN A 84 -1.64 -14.78 -10.26
N VAL A 85 -0.83 -15.34 -11.15
CA VAL A 85 -1.29 -16.03 -12.35
C VAL A 85 -1.54 -17.48 -11.97
N PHE A 86 -2.82 -17.86 -11.93
CA PHE A 86 -3.20 -19.26 -12.09
C PHE A 86 -3.23 -19.51 -13.61
N PRO A 87 -2.26 -20.23 -14.19
CA PRO A 87 -1.80 -21.54 -13.73
C PRO A 87 -0.30 -21.58 -13.49
N VAL A 88 0.09 -22.14 -12.35
CA VAL A 88 1.48 -22.51 -12.11
C VAL A 88 1.80 -23.74 -12.97
N PRO A 89 2.80 -23.69 -13.87
CA PRO A 89 3.22 -24.86 -14.63
C PRO A 89 3.82 -25.93 -13.69
N PRO A 90 3.64 -27.24 -13.98
CA PRO A 90 4.36 -28.30 -13.28
C PRO A 90 5.88 -28.04 -13.37
N PRO A 91 6.68 -28.29 -12.31
CA PRO A 91 6.39 -29.08 -11.10
C PRO A 91 5.93 -28.26 -9.90
N TYR A 92 5.70 -26.95 -10.06
CA TYR A 92 5.37 -26.08 -8.93
C TYR A 92 3.86 -26.13 -8.58
N ARG A 93 3.09 -26.99 -9.28
CA ARG A 93 1.65 -27.23 -9.06
C ARG A 93 1.35 -27.85 -7.69
N ASP A 94 2.26 -28.71 -7.24
CA ASP A 94 1.94 -29.66 -6.17
C ASP A 94 2.08 -29.01 -4.78
N HIS A 95 2.92 -27.96 -4.65
CA HIS A 95 3.13 -27.26 -3.39
C HIS A 95 1.95 -26.38 -2.95
N TRP A 96 1.15 -25.88 -3.88
CA TRP A 96 0.02 -24.99 -3.55
C TRP A 96 -1.33 -25.72 -3.46
N GLU A 97 -1.42 -26.97 -3.90
CA GLU A 97 -2.57 -27.83 -3.64
C GLU A 97 -2.59 -28.35 -2.20
N GLU A 98 -1.43 -28.60 -1.59
CA GLU A 98 -1.31 -28.97 -0.18
C GLU A 98 -1.78 -27.84 0.78
N THR A 99 -1.50 -26.58 0.43
CA THR A 99 -1.97 -25.39 1.18
C THR A 99 -3.44 -25.04 0.93
N ARG A 100 -4.13 -25.70 -0.01
CA ARG A 100 -5.60 -25.62 -0.15
C ARG A 100 -6.36 -26.49 0.84
N ARG A 101 -5.68 -27.30 1.67
CA ARG A 101 -6.34 -27.92 2.83
C ARG A 101 -6.64 -26.83 3.85
N PRO A 102 -7.91 -26.54 4.18
CA PRO A 102 -8.27 -25.48 5.13
C PRO A 102 -7.64 -25.63 6.53
N TRP A 103 -7.08 -26.82 6.81
CA TRP A 103 -6.58 -27.24 8.12
C TRP A 103 -5.05 -27.18 8.23
N SER A 104 -4.30 -26.94 7.15
CA SER A 104 -2.83 -26.99 7.21
C SER A 104 -2.18 -25.75 7.84
N CYS A 105 -2.87 -24.60 7.87
CA CYS A 105 -2.42 -23.41 8.63
C CYS A 105 -2.70 -23.48 10.15
N LEU A 106 -3.47 -24.46 10.64
CA LEU A 106 -3.78 -24.63 12.06
C LEU A 106 -2.73 -25.47 12.82
N SER A 107 -1.62 -25.82 12.17
CA SER A 107 -0.60 -26.75 12.69
C SER A 107 0.79 -26.11 12.87
N LEU A 108 0.88 -24.78 12.97
CA LEU A 108 2.08 -24.07 13.42
C LEU A 108 1.78 -23.25 14.67
#